data_AF-A0A953XKM2-F1
#
_entry.id   AF-A0A953XKM2-F1
#
_cell.length_a   1.000
_cell.length_b   1.000
_cell.length_c   1.000
_cell.angle_alpha   90.00
_cell.angle_beta   90.00
_cell.angle_gamma   90.00
#
_symmetry.space_group_name_H-M   'P 1'
#
loop_
_entity.id
_entity.type
_entity.pdbx_description
1 polymer ?
#
loop_
_entity_poly.entity_id
_entity_poly.type
_entity_poly.pdbx_seq_one_letter_code
_entity_poly.pdbx_strand_id
1 'polypeptide(L)'
;MNRTAPALSERELLAATRPYASETKWKSWWHVGSTLGVITGILTLAAVAPWWWLQLLASLIGSLVMVRGFILFHDFAHGAILRNSRLARVLLSAYSMLFMAGVSYWREAHNFHHAHISDMRESPQGSIPIMTLEQWEKATPVQRLYYRVNRNPLTLLLAYITVFLFSNTLEPFFRNPVKHWTSGASVLVHGGLIALLWVVGGPMTALFAFILPYSVAASLGAYLFYAQH
;
A
#
# COMPACT_ATOMS: atom_id res chain seq x y z
N MET A 1 -13.90 -26.69 -23.88
CA MET A 1 -14.74 -25.48 -23.82
C MET A 1 -14.35 -24.55 -24.96
N ASN A 2 -15.16 -24.52 -26.03
CA ASN A 2 -14.95 -23.65 -27.18
C ASN A 2 -15.14 -22.18 -26.75
N ARG A 3 -14.06 -21.42 -26.66
CA ARG A 3 -14.11 -19.95 -26.51
C ARG A 3 -14.35 -19.33 -27.89
N THR A 4 -15.58 -19.40 -28.37
CA THR A 4 -16.00 -18.84 -29.68
C THR A 4 -16.91 -17.61 -29.53
N ALA A 5 -16.85 -16.91 -28.40
CA ALA A 5 -17.41 -15.56 -28.33
C ALA A 5 -16.48 -14.61 -29.10
N PRO A 6 -16.97 -13.84 -30.08
CA PRO A 6 -16.16 -12.83 -30.74
C PRO A 6 -15.62 -11.85 -29.70
N ALA A 7 -14.35 -11.46 -29.83
CA ALA A 7 -13.77 -10.44 -28.96
C ALA A 7 -14.58 -9.14 -29.11
N LEU A 8 -15.14 -8.65 -28.00
CA LEU A 8 -15.84 -7.37 -27.98
C LEU A 8 -14.89 -6.27 -28.46
N SER A 9 -15.39 -5.34 -29.28
CA SER A 9 -14.66 -4.13 -29.60
C SER A 9 -14.41 -3.29 -28.34
N GLU A 10 -13.41 -2.40 -28.37
CA GLU A 10 -13.13 -1.50 -27.26
C GLU A 10 -14.37 -0.69 -26.83
N ARG A 11 -15.15 -0.22 -27.81
CA ARG A 11 -16.40 0.51 -27.56
C ARG A 11 -17.44 -0.35 -26.84
N GLU A 12 -17.57 -1.63 -27.21
CA GLU A 12 -18.50 -2.56 -26.56
C GLU A 12 -18.04 -2.92 -25.15
N LEU A 13 -16.73 -3.10 -24.93
CA LEU A 13 -16.15 -3.30 -23.59
C LEU A 13 -16.40 -2.09 -22.68
N LEU A 14 -16.17 -0.87 -23.18
CA LEU A 14 -16.45 0.36 -22.43
C LEU A 14 -17.94 0.52 -22.14
N ALA A 15 -18.82 0.19 -23.10
CA ALA A 15 -20.26 0.24 -22.88
C ALA A 15 -20.71 -0.79 -21.83
N ALA A 16 -20.19 -2.01 -21.88
CA ALA A 16 -20.51 -3.09 -20.95
C ALA A 16 -20.05 -2.80 -19.51
N THR A 17 -18.93 -2.08 -19.35
CA THR A 17 -18.37 -1.74 -18.03
C THR A 17 -18.93 -0.44 -17.45
N ARG A 18 -19.56 0.41 -18.26
CA ARG A 18 -20.08 1.73 -17.85
C ARG A 18 -21.02 1.70 -16.64
N PRO A 19 -21.96 0.73 -16.48
CA PRO A 19 -22.81 0.66 -15.30
C PRO A 19 -22.04 0.43 -13.99
N TYR A 20 -20.85 -0.17 -14.08
CA TYR A 20 -19.98 -0.45 -12.93
C TYR A 20 -19.01 0.71 -12.63
N ALA A 21 -18.97 1.74 -13.47
CA ALA A 21 -18.07 2.90 -13.31
C ALA A 21 -18.64 3.98 -12.38
N SER A 22 -19.89 3.85 -11.93
CA SER A 22 -20.55 4.80 -11.01
C SER A 22 -20.38 4.39 -9.56
N GLU A 23 -19.95 5.33 -8.72
CA GLU A 23 -19.89 5.12 -7.27
C GLU A 23 -21.28 5.18 -6.61
N THR A 24 -21.45 4.43 -5.52
CA THR A 24 -22.56 4.64 -4.57
C THR A 24 -22.00 5.28 -3.30
N LYS A 25 -22.03 6.62 -3.23
CA LYS A 25 -21.32 7.41 -2.21
C LYS A 25 -21.57 6.97 -0.76
N TRP A 26 -22.81 6.65 -0.40
CA TRP A 26 -23.12 6.22 0.96
C TRP A 26 -22.45 4.88 1.30
N LYS A 27 -22.38 3.94 0.35
CA LYS A 27 -21.67 2.65 0.53
C LYS A 27 -20.17 2.89 0.67
N SER A 28 -19.61 3.80 -0.13
CA SER A 28 -18.20 4.18 -0.01
C SER A 28 -17.89 4.75 1.38
N TRP A 29 -18.74 5.66 1.90
CA TRP A 29 -18.58 6.18 3.26
C TRP A 29 -18.78 5.12 4.33
N TRP A 30 -19.74 4.21 4.16
CA TRP A 30 -19.92 3.06 5.05
C TRP A 30 -18.66 2.19 5.10
N HIS A 31 -18.06 1.88 3.95
CA HIS A 31 -16.82 1.09 3.90
C HIS A 31 -15.65 1.82 4.54
N VAL A 32 -15.47 3.13 4.30
CA VAL A 32 -14.44 3.93 4.98
C VAL A 32 -14.67 3.97 6.49
N GLY A 33 -15.88 4.35 6.92
CA GLY A 33 -16.22 4.49 8.33
C GLY A 33 -16.12 3.18 9.10
N SER A 34 -16.71 2.10 8.58
CA SER A 34 -16.62 0.77 9.22
C SER A 34 -15.19 0.25 9.26
N THR A 35 -14.38 0.45 8.21
CA THR A 35 -12.99 0.00 8.20
C THR A 35 -12.15 0.76 9.22
N LEU A 36 -12.25 2.10 9.25
CA LEU A 36 -11.53 2.90 10.24
C LEU A 36 -11.99 2.59 11.67
N GLY A 37 -13.30 2.42 11.89
CA GLY A 37 -13.84 2.03 13.19
C GLY A 37 -13.33 0.67 13.67
N VAL A 38 -13.29 -0.34 12.79
CA VAL A 38 -12.74 -1.67 13.10
C VAL A 38 -11.24 -1.58 13.36
N ILE A 39 -10.47 -0.82 12.57
CA ILE A 39 -9.03 -0.60 12.82
C ILE A 39 -8.82 0.02 14.20
N THR A 40 -9.52 1.10 14.53
CA THR A 40 -9.38 1.76 15.84
C THR A 40 -9.77 0.80 16.96
N GLY A 41 -10.88 0.07 16.83
CA GLY A 41 -11.32 -0.89 17.84
C GLY A 41 -10.33 -2.04 18.07
N ILE A 42 -9.87 -2.68 16.99
CA ILE A 42 -8.97 -3.85 17.09
C ILE A 42 -7.57 -3.46 17.55
N LEU A 43 -7.04 -2.30 17.12
CA LEU A 43 -5.73 -1.82 17.59
C LEU A 43 -5.80 -1.30 19.03
N THR A 44 -6.93 -0.75 19.46
CA THR A 44 -7.16 -0.45 20.88
C THR A 44 -7.17 -1.73 21.71
N LEU A 45 -7.84 -2.79 21.24
CA LEU A 45 -7.78 -4.10 21.89
C LEU A 45 -6.34 -4.63 21.96
N ALA A 46 -5.57 -4.51 20.87
CA ALA A 46 -4.15 -4.90 20.85
C ALA A 46 -3.31 -4.08 21.83
N ALA A 47 -3.67 -2.82 22.07
CA ALA A 47 -2.98 -1.93 23.01
C ALA A 47 -3.24 -2.28 24.49
N VAL A 48 -4.47 -2.68 24.83
CA VAL A 48 -4.93 -2.78 26.24
C VAL A 48 -5.20 -4.20 26.72
N ALA A 49 -5.20 -5.20 25.84
CA ALA A 49 -5.48 -6.58 26.23
C ALA A 49 -4.45 -7.07 27.27
N PRO A 50 -4.87 -7.72 28.36
CA PRO A 50 -3.97 -8.07 29.46
C PRO A 50 -3.06 -9.27 29.13
N TRP A 51 -3.41 -10.06 28.11
CA TRP A 51 -2.63 -11.23 27.69
C TRP A 51 -1.96 -11.02 26.33
N TRP A 52 -0.66 -11.29 26.26
CA TRP A 52 0.16 -11.07 25.05
C TRP A 52 -0.38 -11.81 23.82
N TRP A 53 -0.98 -12.99 23.97
CA TRP A 53 -1.51 -13.76 22.84
C TRP A 53 -2.78 -13.13 22.26
N LEU A 54 -3.59 -12.43 23.07
CA LEU A 54 -4.69 -11.61 22.57
C LEU A 54 -4.18 -10.36 21.86
N GLN A 55 -3.13 -9.72 22.40
CA GLN A 55 -2.49 -8.58 21.72
C GLN A 55 -1.96 -9.00 20.34
N LEU A 56 -1.29 -10.16 20.27
CA LEU A 56 -0.83 -10.76 19.02
C LEU A 56 -1.97 -11.05 18.06
N LEU A 57 -3.03 -11.74 18.51
CA LEU A 57 -4.17 -12.07 17.64
C LEU A 57 -4.87 -10.80 17.12
N ALA A 58 -5.08 -9.81 17.98
CA ALA A 58 -5.65 -8.53 17.60
C ALA A 58 -4.75 -7.77 16.61
N SER A 59 -3.42 -7.86 16.77
CA SER A 59 -2.45 -7.30 15.81
C SER A 59 -2.57 -7.96 14.44
N LEU A 60 -2.61 -9.29 14.39
CA LEU A 60 -2.70 -10.02 13.12
C LEU A 60 -4.01 -9.73 12.40
N ILE A 61 -5.15 -9.73 13.11
CA ILE A 61 -6.44 -9.34 12.52
C ILE A 61 -6.41 -7.86 12.09
N GLY A 62 -5.86 -7.00 12.94
CA GLY A 62 -5.68 -5.57 12.67
C GLY A 62 -4.91 -5.32 11.38
N SER A 63 -3.85 -6.11 11.11
CA SER A 63 -3.07 -6.02 9.87
C SER A 63 -3.91 -6.25 8.61
N LEU A 64 -4.86 -7.19 8.63
CA LEU A 64 -5.74 -7.48 7.49
C LEU A 64 -6.70 -6.33 7.22
N VAL A 65 -7.26 -5.75 8.28
CA VAL A 65 -8.18 -4.60 8.16
C VAL A 65 -7.40 -3.33 7.75
N MET A 66 -6.16 -3.21 8.21
CA MET A 66 -5.20 -2.19 7.77
C MET A 66 -4.93 -2.27 6.26
N VAL A 67 -4.69 -3.46 5.71
CA VAL A 67 -4.59 -3.65 4.25
C VAL A 67 -5.87 -3.19 3.55
N ARG A 68 -7.05 -3.53 4.08
CA ARG A 68 -8.32 -3.04 3.52
C ARG A 68 -8.44 -1.51 3.56
N GLY A 69 -7.99 -0.87 4.64
CA GLY A 69 -7.95 0.60 4.72
C GLY A 69 -7.07 1.20 3.63
N PHE A 70 -5.93 0.57 3.35
CA PHE A 70 -5.04 0.98 2.27
C PHE A 70 -5.67 0.79 0.88
N ILE A 71 -6.42 -0.30 0.67
CA ILE A 71 -7.19 -0.52 -0.57
C ILE A 71 -8.23 0.60 -0.78
N LEU A 72 -8.90 1.06 0.28
CA LEU A 72 -9.85 2.18 0.18
C LEU A 72 -9.15 3.50 -0.17
N PHE A 73 -7.95 3.76 0.40
CA PHE A 73 -7.13 4.89 -0.01
C PHE A 73 -6.71 4.78 -1.49
N HIS A 74 -6.24 3.60 -1.92
CA HIS A 74 -5.89 3.30 -3.30
C HIS A 74 -7.04 3.62 -4.26
N ASP A 75 -8.23 3.12 -3.97
CA ASP A 75 -9.42 3.34 -4.79
C ASP A 75 -9.83 4.81 -4.82
N PHE A 76 -9.72 5.51 -3.69
CA PHE A 76 -9.92 6.95 -3.64
C PHE A 76 -8.89 7.72 -4.47
N ALA A 77 -7.61 7.32 -4.43
CA ALA A 77 -6.52 7.97 -5.16
C ALA A 77 -6.66 7.83 -6.69
N HIS A 78 -7.28 6.73 -7.14
CA HIS A 78 -7.72 6.51 -8.53
C HIS A 78 -9.06 7.16 -8.86
N GLY A 79 -9.71 7.76 -7.87
CA GLY A 79 -11.04 8.35 -8.03
C GLY A 79 -12.12 7.29 -8.27
N ALA A 80 -11.96 6.04 -7.86
CA ALA A 80 -13.03 5.04 -7.94
C ALA A 80 -14.15 5.31 -6.92
N ILE A 81 -13.80 5.83 -5.73
CA ILE A 81 -14.75 6.14 -4.65
C ILE A 81 -14.55 7.56 -4.10
N LEU A 82 -15.62 8.12 -3.54
CA LEU A 82 -15.69 9.43 -2.89
C LEU A 82 -15.12 10.56 -3.74
N ARG A 83 -15.42 10.53 -5.06
CA ARG A 83 -14.92 11.51 -6.03
C ARG A 83 -15.24 12.93 -5.56
N ASN A 84 -14.25 13.81 -5.61
CA ASN A 84 -14.35 15.23 -5.22
C ASN A 84 -14.68 15.50 -3.73
N SER A 85 -14.72 14.48 -2.87
CA SER A 85 -14.94 14.67 -1.44
C SER A 85 -13.71 15.30 -0.77
N ARG A 86 -13.85 16.52 -0.24
CA ARG A 86 -12.78 17.19 0.53
C ARG A 86 -12.47 16.47 1.84
N LEU A 87 -13.51 15.99 2.53
CA LEU A 87 -13.35 15.22 3.77
C LEU A 87 -12.60 13.91 3.52
N ALA A 88 -12.97 13.15 2.49
CA ALA A 88 -12.29 11.90 2.15
C ALA A 88 -10.82 12.15 1.77
N ARG A 89 -10.55 13.24 1.05
CA ARG A 89 -9.18 13.66 0.74
C ARG A 89 -8.34 13.83 2.00
N VAL A 90 -8.83 14.56 2.99
CA VAL A 90 -8.10 14.78 4.24
C VAL A 90 -7.90 13.46 4.99
N LEU A 91 -9.00 12.73 5.23
CA LEU A 91 -8.97 11.49 6.02
C LEU A 91 -8.07 10.42 5.41
N LEU A 92 -8.23 10.13 4.12
CA LEU A 92 -7.49 9.05 3.45
C LEU A 92 -6.04 9.46 3.14
N SER A 93 -5.75 10.75 2.95
CA SER A 93 -4.36 11.22 2.86
C SER A 93 -3.64 11.13 4.20
N ALA A 94 -4.31 11.48 5.31
CA ALA A 94 -3.74 11.29 6.65
C ALA A 94 -3.48 9.80 6.94
N TYR A 95 -4.42 8.93 6.56
CA TYR A 95 -4.26 7.48 6.66
C TYR A 95 -3.10 6.97 5.80
N SER A 96 -2.94 7.46 4.56
CA SER A 96 -1.83 7.05 3.70
C SER A 96 -0.47 7.48 4.26
N MET A 97 -0.40 8.66 4.89
CA MET A 97 0.81 9.13 5.58
C MET A 97 1.18 8.24 6.77
N LEU A 98 0.18 7.79 7.56
CA LEU A 98 0.40 6.78 8.59
C LEU A 98 0.92 5.46 8.00
N PHE A 99 0.60 5.17 6.75
CA PHE A 99 1.09 4.01 6.03
C PHE A 99 2.45 4.18 5.36
N MET A 100 3.13 5.31 5.54
CA MET A 100 4.36 5.64 4.82
C MET A 100 4.17 5.60 3.30
N ALA A 101 2.99 6.03 2.86
CA ALA A 101 2.61 6.23 1.47
C ALA A 101 2.24 7.70 1.26
N GLY A 102 3.27 8.55 1.23
CA GLY A 102 3.10 9.98 0.96
C GLY A 102 2.38 10.18 -0.37
N VAL A 103 1.24 10.86 -0.35
CA VAL A 103 0.29 10.92 -1.49
C VAL A 103 0.95 11.37 -2.80
N SER A 104 1.92 12.30 -2.74
CA SER A 104 2.60 12.81 -3.94
C SER A 104 3.35 11.72 -4.71
N TYR A 105 4.33 11.08 -4.07
CA TYR A 105 5.15 10.04 -4.69
C TYR A 105 4.35 8.77 -4.92
N TRP A 106 3.58 8.32 -3.93
CA TRP A 106 2.84 7.06 -4.05
C TRP A 106 1.89 7.11 -5.25
N ARG A 107 1.14 8.20 -5.43
CA ARG A 107 0.23 8.33 -6.58
C ARG A 107 0.96 8.38 -7.92
N GLU A 108 2.11 9.05 -7.98
CA GLU A 108 2.94 9.12 -9.20
C GLU A 108 3.47 7.74 -9.58
N ALA A 109 4.16 7.07 -8.66
CA ALA A 109 4.72 5.74 -8.88
C ALA A 109 3.64 4.70 -9.18
N HIS A 110 2.52 4.76 -8.45
CA HIS A 110 1.42 3.81 -8.61
C HIS A 110 0.66 4.01 -9.93
N ASN A 111 0.44 5.25 -10.37
CA ASN A 111 -0.15 5.52 -11.69
C ASN A 111 0.80 5.09 -12.82
N PHE A 112 2.11 5.32 -12.66
CA PHE A 112 3.10 4.82 -13.61
C PHE A 112 3.03 3.29 -13.69
N HIS A 113 2.99 2.60 -12.55
CA HIS A 113 2.82 1.15 -12.51
C HIS A 113 1.58 0.71 -13.29
N HIS A 114 0.38 1.23 -12.98
CA HIS A 114 -0.86 0.84 -13.68
C HIS A 114 -0.84 1.11 -15.19
N ALA A 115 -0.14 2.15 -15.64
CA ALA A 115 0.01 2.47 -17.06
C ALA A 115 0.97 1.53 -17.80
N HIS A 116 1.90 0.88 -17.09
CA HIS A 116 2.98 0.07 -17.67
C HIS A 116 3.04 -1.36 -17.11
N ILE A 117 1.96 -1.83 -16.45
CA ILE A 117 1.83 -3.24 -16.03
C ILE A 117 2.07 -4.13 -17.26
N SER A 118 2.91 -5.15 -17.09
CA SER A 118 3.27 -6.11 -18.13
C SER A 118 4.03 -5.54 -19.34
N ASP A 119 4.49 -4.27 -19.30
CA ASP A 119 5.42 -3.76 -20.30
C ASP A 119 6.87 -4.08 -19.91
N MET A 120 7.45 -5.09 -20.55
CA MET A 120 8.84 -5.51 -20.32
C MET A 120 9.90 -4.57 -20.91
N ARG A 121 9.49 -3.50 -21.62
CA ARG A 121 10.39 -2.56 -22.31
C ARG A 121 10.77 -1.37 -21.44
N GLU A 122 9.96 -1.00 -20.47
CA GLU A 122 10.16 0.20 -19.66
C GLU A 122 10.73 -0.09 -18.26
N SER A 123 11.44 0.91 -17.71
CA SER A 123 12.05 0.82 -16.39
C SER A 123 10.98 0.78 -15.30
N PRO A 124 11.11 -0.08 -14.27
CA PRO A 124 10.04 -0.35 -13.32
C PRO A 124 9.98 0.74 -12.24
N GLN A 125 9.58 1.98 -12.60
CA GLN A 125 9.38 3.00 -11.59
C GLN A 125 8.15 2.65 -10.76
N GLY A 126 8.37 2.19 -9.53
CA GLY A 126 7.31 1.67 -8.67
C GLY A 126 6.82 0.27 -9.03
N SER A 127 7.48 -0.48 -9.91
CA SER A 127 7.15 -1.87 -10.28
C SER A 127 8.20 -2.87 -9.77
N ILE A 128 7.89 -4.16 -9.73
CA ILE A 128 8.87 -5.20 -9.39
C ILE A 128 9.59 -5.62 -10.67
N PRO A 129 10.95 -5.62 -10.69
CA PRO A 129 11.68 -5.92 -11.90
C PRO A 129 11.41 -7.36 -12.37
N ILE A 130 11.14 -7.49 -13.67
CA ILE A 130 11.06 -8.75 -14.42
C ILE A 130 12.15 -8.71 -15.50
N MET A 131 12.80 -9.85 -15.75
CA MET A 131 13.81 -10.00 -16.79
C MET A 131 13.48 -11.24 -17.63
N THR A 132 13.56 -11.09 -18.95
CA THR A 132 13.61 -12.25 -19.86
C THR A 132 14.95 -12.98 -19.71
N LEU A 133 15.02 -14.22 -20.22
CA LEU A 133 16.27 -14.97 -20.24
C LEU A 133 17.38 -14.20 -21.00
N GLU A 134 17.05 -13.63 -22.15
CA GLU A 134 17.98 -12.83 -22.95
C GLU A 134 18.48 -11.59 -22.18
N GLN A 135 17.58 -10.88 -21.48
CA GLN A 135 17.96 -9.74 -20.64
C GLN A 135 18.88 -10.19 -19.50
N TRP A 136 18.60 -11.34 -18.87
CA TRP A 136 19.43 -11.89 -17.81
C TRP A 136 20.84 -12.26 -18.30
N GLU A 137 20.95 -12.89 -19.46
CA GLU A 137 22.23 -13.27 -20.08
C GLU A 137 23.11 -12.05 -20.37
N LYS A 138 22.50 -10.95 -20.81
CA LYS A 138 23.19 -9.67 -21.09
C LYS A 138 23.40 -8.80 -19.84
N ALA A 139 22.76 -9.13 -18.71
CA ALA A 139 22.83 -8.32 -17.48
C ALA A 139 24.21 -8.42 -16.80
N THR A 140 24.72 -7.27 -16.37
CA THR A 140 25.90 -7.17 -15.52
C THR A 140 25.66 -7.84 -14.14
N PRO A 141 26.72 -8.21 -13.40
CA PRO A 141 26.57 -8.77 -12.05
C PRO A 141 25.75 -7.89 -11.10
N VAL A 142 25.88 -6.56 -11.22
CA VAL A 142 25.13 -5.59 -10.41
C VAL A 142 23.64 -5.60 -10.75
N GLN A 143 23.29 -5.63 -12.04
CA GLN A 143 21.89 -5.74 -12.48
C GLN A 143 21.25 -7.06 -12.02
N ARG A 144 22.00 -8.16 -12.08
CA ARG A 144 21.55 -9.47 -11.56
C ARG A 144 21.36 -9.45 -10.05
N LEU A 145 22.25 -8.79 -9.31
CA LEU A 145 22.11 -8.62 -7.87
C LEU A 145 20.89 -7.78 -7.52
N TYR A 146 20.71 -6.63 -8.18
CA TYR A 146 19.53 -5.77 -8.00
C TYR A 146 18.24 -6.55 -8.26
N TYR A 147 18.18 -7.31 -9.35
CA TYR A 147 17.04 -8.19 -9.66
C TYR A 147 16.76 -9.20 -8.55
N ARG A 148 17.79 -9.93 -8.09
CA ARG A 148 17.66 -10.94 -7.03
C ARG A 148 17.23 -10.35 -5.70
N VAL A 149 17.76 -9.19 -5.32
CA VAL A 149 17.38 -8.50 -4.07
C VAL A 149 15.92 -8.08 -4.13
N ASN A 150 15.48 -7.42 -5.21
CA ASN A 150 14.10 -6.97 -5.32
C ASN A 150 13.10 -8.13 -5.38
N ARG A 151 13.48 -9.29 -5.94
CA ARG A 151 12.64 -10.50 -5.96
C ARG A 151 12.85 -11.45 -4.79
N ASN A 152 13.68 -11.10 -3.80
CA ASN A 152 13.92 -11.97 -2.65
C ASN A 152 12.70 -11.96 -1.71
N PRO A 153 12.22 -13.12 -1.22
CA PRO A 153 11.14 -13.17 -0.24
C PRO A 153 11.39 -12.35 1.03
N LEU A 154 12.65 -12.20 1.46
CA LEU A 154 13.00 -11.35 2.61
C LEU A 154 12.77 -9.86 2.35
N THR A 155 12.91 -9.41 1.09
CA THR A 155 12.59 -8.02 0.73
C THR A 155 11.09 -7.77 0.87
N LEU A 156 10.25 -8.75 0.53
CA LEU A 156 8.80 -8.68 0.73
C LEU A 156 8.43 -8.83 2.21
N LEU A 157 9.07 -9.76 2.93
CA LEU A 157 8.83 -9.97 4.36
C LEU A 157 9.20 -8.72 5.18
N LEU A 158 10.28 -8.03 4.81
CA LEU A 158 10.76 -6.81 5.45
C LEU A 158 10.25 -5.54 4.75
N ALA A 159 9.12 -5.61 4.03
CA ALA A 159 8.56 -4.52 3.24
C ALA A 159 8.33 -3.22 4.02
N TYR A 160 8.10 -3.29 5.34
CA TYR A 160 8.11 -2.10 6.18
C TYR A 160 9.39 -1.28 5.92
N ILE A 161 10.56 -1.90 6.06
CA ILE A 161 11.84 -1.20 5.92
C ILE A 161 12.18 -0.99 4.44
N THR A 162 12.08 -2.04 3.63
CA THR A 162 12.57 -2.04 2.24
C THR A 162 11.69 -1.25 1.29
N VAL A 163 10.36 -1.45 1.34
CA VAL A 163 9.42 -0.85 0.38
C VAL A 163 8.84 0.45 0.94
N PHE A 164 8.27 0.42 2.15
CA PHE A 164 7.50 1.53 2.67
C PHE A 164 8.36 2.66 3.25
N LEU A 165 9.32 2.32 4.10
CA LEU A 165 10.26 3.30 4.66
C LEU A 165 11.27 3.74 3.61
N PHE A 166 11.94 2.82 2.91
CA PHE A 166 12.98 3.21 1.97
C PHE A 166 12.42 3.69 0.63
N SER A 167 11.87 2.79 -0.21
CA SER A 167 11.49 3.10 -1.59
C SER A 167 10.30 4.07 -1.74
N ASN A 168 9.28 3.98 -0.89
CA ASN A 168 8.10 4.87 -0.96
C ASN A 168 8.32 6.20 -0.24
N THR A 169 9.30 6.25 0.67
CA THR A 169 9.41 7.36 1.61
C THR A 169 10.77 8.06 1.57
N LEU A 170 11.84 7.43 2.04
CA LEU A 170 13.15 8.07 2.16
C LEU A 170 13.75 8.40 0.80
N GLU A 171 13.79 7.43 -0.13
CA GLU A 171 14.34 7.62 -1.47
C GLU A 171 13.72 8.81 -2.22
N PRO A 172 12.38 8.90 -2.40
CA PRO A 172 11.77 10.02 -3.12
C PRO A 172 11.91 11.35 -2.36
N PHE A 173 11.87 11.34 -1.02
CA PHE A 173 12.08 12.55 -0.23
C PHE A 173 13.48 13.11 -0.44
N PHE A 174 14.52 12.29 -0.37
CA PHE A 174 15.90 12.76 -0.58
C PHE A 174 16.17 13.13 -2.04
N ARG A 175 15.51 12.46 -3.00
CA ARG A 175 15.63 12.80 -4.42
C ARG A 175 15.02 14.16 -4.78
N ASN A 176 13.85 14.49 -4.22
CA ASN A 176 13.21 15.79 -4.43
C ASN A 176 12.30 16.17 -3.25
N PRO A 177 12.85 16.79 -2.18
CA PRO A 177 12.11 17.03 -0.94
C PRO A 177 10.97 18.04 -1.09
N VAL A 178 11.08 18.96 -2.05
CA VAL A 178 10.02 19.95 -2.34
C VAL A 178 8.81 19.27 -2.98
N LYS A 179 9.05 18.42 -3.99
CA LYS A 179 7.97 17.67 -4.68
C LYS A 179 7.36 16.59 -3.78
N HIS A 180 8.21 15.88 -3.03
CA HIS A 180 7.83 14.71 -2.23
C HIS A 180 7.85 14.97 -0.72
N TRP A 181 7.52 16.19 -0.30
CA TRP A 181 7.49 16.56 1.13
C TRP A 181 6.58 15.66 1.97
N THR A 182 5.48 15.16 1.38
CA THR A 182 4.55 14.23 2.05
C THR A 182 5.21 12.90 2.42
N SER A 183 6.25 12.48 1.71
CA SER A 183 7.03 11.30 2.06
C SER A 183 7.79 11.57 3.37
N GLY A 184 8.55 12.66 3.47
CA GLY A 184 9.22 13.05 4.72
C GLY A 184 8.26 13.25 5.89
N ALA A 185 7.12 13.91 5.65
CA ALA A 185 6.09 14.09 6.66
C ALA A 185 5.46 12.75 7.13
N SER A 186 5.37 11.75 6.25
CA SER A 186 4.92 10.41 6.63
C SER A 186 5.83 9.77 7.66
N VAL A 187 7.16 9.94 7.56
CA VAL A 187 8.11 9.43 8.57
C VAL A 187 7.84 10.04 9.94
N LEU A 188 7.62 11.36 9.99
CA LEU A 188 7.36 12.06 11.24
C LEU A 188 6.02 11.65 11.86
N VAL A 189 4.97 11.52 11.06
CA VAL A 189 3.65 11.07 11.53
C VAL A 189 3.71 9.64 12.03
N HIS A 190 4.36 8.74 11.28
CA HIS A 190 4.49 7.33 11.62
C HIS A 190 5.35 7.12 12.88
N GLY A 191 6.54 7.74 12.93
CA GLY A 191 7.44 7.70 14.08
C GLY A 191 6.86 8.40 15.31
N GLY A 192 6.14 9.51 15.12
CA GLY A 192 5.44 10.22 16.18
C GLY A 192 4.35 9.38 16.84
N LEU A 193 3.59 8.61 16.05
CA LEU A 193 2.60 7.66 16.60
C LEU A 193 3.28 6.53 17.40
N ILE A 194 4.38 5.96 16.89
CA ILE A 194 5.16 4.96 17.63
C ILE A 194 5.64 5.52 18.96
N ALA A 195 6.24 6.73 18.94
CA ALA A 195 6.74 7.39 20.15
C ALA A 195 5.60 7.70 21.14
N LEU A 196 4.45 8.16 20.66
CA LEU A 196 3.27 8.41 21.50
C LEU A 196 2.79 7.13 22.18
N LEU A 197 2.61 6.05 21.41
CA LEU A 197 2.17 4.76 21.95
C LEU A 197 3.18 4.20 22.96
N TRP A 198 4.48 4.39 22.69
CA TRP A 198 5.54 3.98 23.61
C TRP A 198 5.48 4.76 24.93
N VAL A 199 5.37 6.10 24.87
CA VAL A 199 5.37 6.95 26.07
C VAL A 199 4.11 6.72 26.91
N VAL A 200 2.95 6.53 26.27
CA VAL A 200 1.66 6.38 26.97
C VAL A 200 1.41 4.95 27.45
N GLY A 201 1.69 3.94 26.62
CA GLY A 201 1.36 2.53 26.89
C GLY A 201 2.57 1.62 27.09
N GLY A 202 3.78 2.11 26.86
CA GLY A 202 5.01 1.31 26.92
C GLY A 202 5.35 0.59 25.61
N PRO A 203 6.51 -0.09 25.58
CA PRO A 203 7.01 -0.73 24.36
C PRO A 203 6.10 -1.84 23.82
N MET A 204 5.40 -2.56 24.70
CA MET A 204 4.48 -3.62 24.28
C MET A 204 3.25 -3.05 23.56
N THR A 205 2.71 -1.93 24.03
CA THR A 205 1.64 -1.23 23.33
C THR A 205 2.10 -0.70 21.98
N ALA A 206 3.28 -0.06 21.89
CA ALA A 206 3.82 0.37 20.59
C ALA A 206 4.03 -0.81 19.63
N LEU A 207 4.52 -1.94 20.14
CA LEU A 207 4.75 -3.16 19.38
C LEU A 207 3.45 -3.74 18.83
N PHE A 208 2.49 -4.09 19.69
CA PHE A 208 1.28 -4.80 19.28
C PHE A 208 0.21 -3.89 18.70
N ALA A 209 0.07 -2.65 19.16
CA ALA A 209 -0.95 -1.75 18.63
C ALA A 209 -0.57 -1.15 17.27
N PHE A 210 0.71 -1.15 16.89
CA PHE A 210 1.13 -0.47 15.66
C PHE A 210 2.29 -1.12 14.90
N ILE A 211 3.47 -1.31 15.51
CA ILE A 211 4.67 -1.78 14.78
C ILE A 211 4.43 -3.15 14.12
N LEU A 212 3.95 -4.13 14.89
CA LEU A 212 3.67 -5.48 14.41
C LEU A 212 2.54 -5.51 13.37
N PRO A 213 1.32 -4.99 13.64
CA PRO A 213 0.24 -5.03 12.65
C PRO A 213 0.61 -4.27 11.37
N TYR A 214 1.34 -3.16 11.47
CA TYR A 214 1.84 -2.43 10.31
C TYR A 214 2.88 -3.25 9.53
N SER A 215 3.83 -3.89 10.21
CA SER A 215 4.83 -4.75 9.57
C SER A 215 4.18 -5.83 8.72
N VAL A 216 3.19 -6.53 9.28
CA VAL A 216 2.45 -7.58 8.57
C VAL A 216 1.65 -7.00 7.40
N ALA A 217 0.96 -5.87 7.60
CA ALA A 217 0.21 -5.20 6.54
C ALA A 217 1.13 -4.75 5.39
N ALA A 218 2.33 -4.25 5.69
CA ALA A 218 3.33 -3.85 4.72
C ALA A 218 3.82 -5.06 3.90
N SER A 219 4.14 -6.19 4.54
CA SER A 219 4.56 -7.41 3.85
C SER A 219 3.46 -7.95 2.94
N LEU A 220 2.20 -7.95 3.41
CA LEU A 220 1.05 -8.37 2.61
C LEU A 220 0.83 -7.43 1.42
N GLY A 221 0.92 -6.11 1.62
CA GLY A 221 0.82 -5.12 0.55
C GLY A 221 1.89 -5.30 -0.52
N ALA A 222 3.15 -5.48 -0.12
CA ALA A 222 4.24 -5.75 -1.05
C ALA A 222 4.06 -7.08 -1.79
N TYR A 223 3.54 -8.12 -1.12
CA TYR A 223 3.22 -9.39 -1.76
C TYR A 223 2.10 -9.27 -2.78
N LEU A 224 1.00 -8.56 -2.48
CA LEU A 224 -0.09 -8.33 -3.42
C LEU A 224 0.42 -7.65 -4.70
N PHE A 225 1.34 -6.72 -4.55
CA PHE A 225 2.02 -6.06 -5.65
C PHE A 225 2.95 -7.01 -6.42
N TYR A 226 3.71 -7.85 -5.71
CA TYR A 226 4.54 -8.90 -6.31
C TYR A 226 3.73 -9.91 -7.12
N ALA A 227 2.58 -10.34 -6.62
CA ALA A 227 1.73 -11.32 -7.28
C ALA A 227 1.12 -10.80 -8.61
N GLN A 228 1.13 -9.48 -8.84
CA GLN A 228 0.71 -8.86 -10.10
C GLN A 228 1.79 -8.93 -11.20
N HIS A 229 3.03 -9.34 -10.87
CA HIS A 229 4.20 -9.35 -11.78
C HIS A 229 4.86 -10.74 -11.92
#